data_AF-A0A4Q6FBF9-F1
#
_entry.id   AF-A0A4Q6FBF9-F1
#
_cell.length_a   1.000
_cell.length_b   1.000
_cell.length_c   1.000
_cell.angle_alpha   90.00
_cell.angle_beta   90.00
_cell.angle_gamma   90.00
#
_symmetry.space_group_name_H-M   'P 1'
#
loop_
_entity.id
_entity.type
_entity.pdbx_description
1 polymer ?
#
loop_
_entity_poly.entity_id
_entity_poly.type
_entity_poly.pdbx_seq_one_letter_code
_entity_poly.pdbx_strand_id
1 'polypeptide(L)'
;MELDQLGADNERVKPIIVDSYEHIESGLKLKLREMTLYLLNEDDFEITPAEFHAEKHEHAIPKFEMARIYILVCAMTGDKLGFSPSDRDTDGAYEIYERAYQKLVRTATDRSLFLGIARVGQDNGFLTEGQAKAMH
;
A
#
# COMPACT_ATOMS: atom_id res chain seq x y z
N MET A 1 2.96 -39.65 21.67
CA MET A 1 2.45 -38.88 20.51
C MET A 1 1.63 -37.76 21.13
N GLU A 2 2.24 -36.58 21.29
CA GLU A 2 1.53 -35.33 21.62
C GLU A 2 2.25 -34.25 20.83
N LEU A 3 1.63 -33.86 19.72
CA LEU A 3 2.03 -32.78 18.81
C LEU A 3 0.93 -31.70 18.90
N ASP A 4 0.67 -31.18 20.10
CA ASP A 4 -0.38 -30.18 20.33
C ASP A 4 0.15 -28.90 21.02
N GLN A 5 1.28 -28.37 20.52
CA GLN A 5 1.72 -27.01 20.87
C GLN A 5 2.15 -26.20 19.63
N LEU A 6 1.44 -26.37 18.53
CA LEU A 6 1.52 -25.50 17.36
C LEU A 6 0.20 -24.75 17.23
N GLY A 7 0.15 -23.45 17.57
CA GLY A 7 -0.86 -22.57 16.97
C GLY A 7 -1.45 -21.41 17.76
N ALA A 8 -1.00 -21.05 18.97
CA ALA A 8 -1.70 -20.05 19.79
C ALA A 8 -0.90 -18.76 20.09
N ASP A 9 -0.01 -18.30 19.20
CA ASP A 9 0.80 -17.09 19.44
C ASP A 9 0.95 -16.13 18.22
N ASN A 10 0.12 -16.30 17.18
CA ASN A 10 0.24 -15.54 15.92
C ASN A 10 -0.83 -14.46 15.67
N GLU A 11 -1.69 -14.13 16.64
CA GLU A 11 -2.71 -13.05 16.50
C GLU A 11 -2.22 -11.66 16.94
N ARG A 12 -0.91 -11.47 17.16
CA ARG A 12 -0.32 -10.20 17.64
C ARG A 12 -0.21 -9.10 16.59
N VAL A 13 -0.96 -9.14 15.49
CA VAL A 13 -0.98 -8.08 14.47
C VAL A 13 -2.41 -7.88 13.96
N LYS A 14 -3.04 -6.75 14.29
CA LYS A 14 -4.40 -6.43 13.85
C LYS A 14 -4.38 -5.34 12.77
N PRO A 15 -4.95 -5.59 11.58
CA PRO A 15 -5.11 -4.55 10.57
C PRO A 15 -6.21 -3.56 10.99
N ILE A 16 -5.94 -2.28 10.81
CA ILE A 16 -6.95 -1.22 10.82
C ILE A 16 -6.93 -0.49 9.48
N ILE A 17 -8.08 0.02 9.05
CA ILE A 17 -8.18 0.85 7.84
C ILE A 17 -8.54 2.26 8.27
N VAL A 18 -7.63 3.21 8.06
CA VAL A 18 -7.86 4.63 8.36
C VAL A 18 -8.26 5.38 7.10
N ASP A 19 -9.28 6.23 7.21
CA ASP A 19 -9.89 6.89 6.05
C ASP A 19 -8.96 7.88 5.35
N SER A 20 -8.09 8.53 6.13
CA SER A 20 -7.12 9.51 5.66
C SER A 20 -5.85 9.42 6.48
N TYR A 21 -4.75 9.13 5.81
CA TYR A 21 -3.41 9.12 6.36
C TYR A 21 -2.55 10.16 5.66
N GLU A 22 -1.82 10.95 6.43
CA GLU A 22 -0.84 11.91 5.91
C GLU A 22 0.56 11.33 6.13
N HIS A 23 1.34 11.26 5.06
CA HIS A 23 2.71 10.75 5.08
C HIS A 23 3.66 11.81 4.56
N ILE A 24 4.84 11.93 5.17
CA ILE A 24 5.91 12.79 4.66
C ILE A 24 7.03 11.89 4.14
N GLU A 25 7.29 11.97 2.84
CA GLU A 25 8.33 11.19 2.18
C GLU A 25 9.15 12.10 1.25
N SER A 26 10.47 12.08 1.38
CA SER A 26 11.37 12.86 0.51
C SER A 26 11.00 14.35 0.35
N GLY A 27 10.46 14.96 1.42
CA GLY A 27 10.01 16.37 1.43
C GLY A 27 8.63 16.60 0.81
N LEU A 28 7.95 15.55 0.34
CA LEU A 28 6.58 15.61 -0.18
C LEU A 28 5.58 15.25 0.92
N LYS A 29 4.45 15.97 0.91
CA LYS A 29 3.30 15.69 1.77
C LYS A 29 2.27 14.90 0.98
N LEU A 30 2.12 13.63 1.32
CA LEU A 30 1.22 12.69 0.64
C LEU A 30 -0.05 12.50 1.48
N LYS A 31 -1.20 12.45 0.81
CA LYS A 31 -2.48 12.12 1.44
C LYS A 31 -3.01 10.83 0.85
N LEU A 32 -2.99 9.76 1.66
CA LEU A 32 -3.49 8.44 1.30
C LEU A 32 -4.87 8.22 1.89
N ARG A 33 -5.81 7.72 1.07
CA ARG A 33 -7.14 7.31 1.54
C ARG A 33 -7.18 5.80 1.75
N GLU A 34 -8.05 5.36 2.67
CA GLU A 34 -8.24 3.93 2.99
C GLU A 34 -6.90 3.23 3.28
N MET A 35 -6.06 3.82 4.12
CA MET A 35 -4.73 3.29 4.43
C MET A 35 -4.85 2.12 5.40
N THR A 36 -4.28 0.96 5.06
CA THR A 36 -4.25 -0.21 5.94
C THR A 36 -2.99 -0.23 6.80
N LEU A 37 -3.14 -0.23 8.12
CA LEU A 37 -2.03 -0.18 9.07
C LEU A 37 -2.08 -1.38 10.02
N TYR A 38 -0.91 -1.84 10.49
CA TYR A 38 -0.77 -2.96 11.41
C TYR A 38 -0.32 -2.50 12.79
N LEU A 39 -1.17 -2.75 13.79
CA LEU A 39 -0.88 -2.45 15.18
C LEU A 39 0.09 -3.50 15.75
N LEU A 40 1.12 -3.06 16.48
CA LEU A 40 2.29 -3.90 16.81
C LEU A 40 2.45 -4.26 18.29
N ASN A 41 1.76 -3.59 19.20
CA ASN A 41 1.80 -3.89 20.64
C ASN A 41 0.38 -3.93 21.22
N GLU A 42 0.19 -4.58 22.38
CA GLU A 42 -1.12 -4.80 23.01
C GLU A 42 -1.92 -3.52 23.27
N ASP A 43 -1.26 -2.43 23.65
CA ASP A 43 -1.91 -1.12 23.88
C ASP A 43 -2.56 -0.59 22.59
N ASP A 44 -2.00 -0.94 21.42
CA ASP A 44 -2.52 -0.53 20.14
C ASP A 44 -3.74 -1.38 19.70
N PHE A 45 -3.90 -2.65 20.12
CA PHE A 45 -4.95 -3.58 19.61
C PHE A 45 -6.38 -3.11 19.88
N GLU A 46 -6.55 -2.27 20.90
CA GLU A 46 -7.83 -1.71 21.33
C GLU A 46 -8.21 -0.44 20.56
N ILE A 47 -7.32 0.09 19.71
CA ILE A 47 -7.52 1.33 18.96
C ILE A 47 -8.42 1.10 17.73
N THR A 48 -9.39 2.00 17.54
CA THR A 48 -10.21 2.09 16.32
C THR A 48 -9.58 3.02 15.27
N PRO A 49 -9.98 2.94 13.98
CA PRO A 49 -9.46 3.85 12.95
C PRO A 49 -9.56 5.35 13.27
N ALA A 50 -10.55 5.77 14.06
CA ALA A 50 -10.74 7.17 14.44
C ALA A 50 -9.77 7.63 15.55
N GLU A 51 -9.22 6.69 16.32
CA GLU A 51 -8.29 6.92 17.42
C GLU A 51 -6.83 6.81 16.98
N PHE A 52 -6.59 6.44 15.70
CA PHE A 52 -5.26 6.32 15.15
C PHE A 52 -4.58 7.70 14.99
N HIS A 53 -3.34 7.79 15.47
CA HIS A 53 -2.47 8.96 15.33
C HIS A 53 -1.13 8.59 14.68
N ALA A 54 -0.83 9.11 13.49
CA ALA A 54 0.35 8.72 12.70
C ALA A 54 1.68 8.83 13.48
N GLU A 55 1.88 9.94 14.21
CA GLU A 55 3.11 10.21 14.98
C GLU A 55 3.32 9.26 16.17
N LYS A 56 2.23 8.66 16.69
CA LYS A 56 2.30 7.77 17.86
C LYS A 56 2.39 6.29 17.49
N HIS A 57 2.10 5.96 16.22
CA HIS A 57 1.93 4.57 15.76
C HIS A 57 2.70 4.31 14.45
N GLU A 58 3.84 4.99 14.27
CA GLU A 58 4.60 5.11 13.01
C GLU A 58 5.12 3.77 12.45
N HIS A 59 5.34 2.75 13.30
CA HIS A 59 5.93 1.47 12.89
C HIS A 59 4.97 0.52 12.12
N ALA A 60 3.76 0.97 11.81
CA ALA A 60 2.64 0.13 11.37
C ALA A 60 2.47 -0.04 9.85
N ILE A 61 3.31 0.57 9.00
CA ILE A 61 3.04 0.62 7.55
C ILE A 61 3.44 -0.69 6.85
N PRO A 62 2.51 -1.46 6.27
CA PRO A 62 2.85 -2.66 5.53
C PRO A 62 3.49 -2.37 4.18
N LYS A 63 4.23 -3.35 3.64
CA LYS A 63 4.86 -3.26 2.31
C LYS A 63 3.90 -2.82 1.20
N PHE A 64 2.65 -3.27 1.25
CA PHE A 64 1.62 -2.87 0.31
C PHE A 64 1.33 -1.37 0.33
N GLU A 65 1.24 -0.76 1.52
CA GLU A 65 1.01 0.67 1.65
C GLU A 65 2.28 1.48 1.36
N MET A 66 3.46 0.95 1.68
CA MET A 66 4.73 1.53 1.23
C MET A 66 4.82 1.58 -0.31
N ALA A 67 4.36 0.53 -1.00
CA ALA A 67 4.28 0.54 -2.46
C ALA A 67 3.36 1.66 -2.97
N ARG A 68 2.23 1.91 -2.29
CA ARG A 68 1.36 3.05 -2.62
C ARG A 68 2.06 4.38 -2.44
N ILE A 69 2.79 4.56 -1.33
CA ILE A 69 3.60 5.76 -1.06
C ILE A 69 4.60 5.99 -2.19
N TYR A 70 5.38 4.97 -2.58
CA TYR A 70 6.37 5.12 -3.65
C TYR A 70 5.76 5.42 -5.02
N ILE A 71 4.64 4.78 -5.37
CA ILE A 71 3.92 5.10 -6.61
C ILE A 71 3.49 6.58 -6.61
N LEU A 72 2.99 7.09 -5.47
CA LEU A 72 2.59 8.49 -5.33
C LEU A 72 3.78 9.45 -5.44
N VAL A 73 4.93 9.12 -4.82
CA VAL A 73 6.16 9.91 -4.97
C VAL A 73 6.55 9.99 -6.45
N CYS A 74 6.68 8.86 -7.15
CA CYS A 74 7.00 8.84 -8.58
C CYS A 74 5.98 9.59 -9.44
N ALA A 75 4.68 9.49 -9.11
CA ALA A 75 3.63 10.23 -9.79
C ALA A 75 3.81 11.75 -9.65
N MET A 76 4.27 12.22 -8.50
CA MET A 76 4.48 13.65 -8.20
C MET A 76 5.81 14.19 -8.70
N THR A 77 6.90 13.41 -8.61
CA THR A 77 8.25 13.87 -8.96
C THR A 77 8.59 13.71 -10.44
N GLY A 78 8.01 12.72 -11.12
CA GLY A 78 8.51 12.33 -12.45
C GLY A 78 9.44 11.13 -12.46
N ASP A 79 9.82 10.62 -11.28
CA ASP A 79 10.82 9.56 -11.18
C ASP A 79 10.28 8.21 -11.64
N LYS A 80 11.21 7.32 -12.00
CA LYS A 80 10.90 5.95 -12.39
C LYS A 80 10.85 5.06 -11.17
N LEU A 81 9.80 4.23 -11.10
CA LEU A 81 9.63 3.23 -10.05
C LEU A 81 10.64 2.06 -10.18
N GLY A 82 11.12 1.80 -11.40
CA GLY A 82 12.17 0.83 -11.67
C GLY A 82 11.68 -0.56 -12.08
N PHE A 83 10.38 -0.75 -12.28
CA PHE A 83 9.83 -1.98 -12.85
C PHE A 83 9.69 -1.87 -14.38
N SER A 84 9.64 -3.03 -14.99
CA SER A 84 9.34 -3.27 -16.39
C SER A 84 8.27 -4.36 -16.51
N PRO A 85 7.53 -4.44 -17.64
CA PRO A 85 6.51 -5.47 -17.82
C PRO A 85 7.03 -6.90 -17.70
N SER A 86 8.32 -7.15 -17.99
CA SER A 86 8.95 -8.46 -17.85
C SER A 86 9.16 -8.90 -16.40
N ASP A 87 9.09 -7.97 -15.44
CA ASP A 87 9.29 -8.28 -14.02
C ASP A 87 8.06 -8.97 -13.40
N ARG A 88 6.90 -8.94 -14.08
CA ARG A 88 5.64 -9.52 -13.60
C ARG A 88 5.77 -10.97 -13.13
N ASP A 89 6.52 -11.78 -13.87
CA ASP A 89 6.65 -13.22 -13.60
C ASP A 89 7.92 -13.58 -12.82
N THR A 90 8.79 -12.59 -12.56
CA THR A 90 10.14 -12.83 -12.00
C THR A 90 10.42 -12.11 -10.69
N ASP A 91 9.69 -11.03 -10.39
CA ASP A 91 9.81 -10.28 -9.14
C ASP A 91 8.53 -10.38 -8.31
N GLY A 92 8.62 -11.03 -7.14
CA GLY A 92 7.49 -11.16 -6.21
C GLY A 92 6.99 -9.82 -5.63
N ALA A 93 7.78 -8.75 -5.72
CA ALA A 93 7.32 -7.41 -5.37
C ALA A 93 6.39 -6.82 -6.44
N TYR A 94 6.50 -7.24 -7.71
CA TYR A 94 5.72 -6.68 -8.81
C TYR A 94 4.22 -6.76 -8.54
N GLU A 95 3.73 -7.93 -8.09
CA GLU A 95 2.31 -8.13 -7.76
C GLU A 95 1.84 -7.16 -6.65
N ILE A 96 2.69 -6.90 -5.66
CA ILE A 96 2.39 -5.98 -4.56
C ILE A 96 2.22 -4.55 -5.11
N TYR A 97 3.12 -4.10 -5.98
CA TYR A 97 3.06 -2.78 -6.59
C TYR A 97 1.89 -2.64 -7.58
N GLU A 98 1.60 -3.67 -8.37
CA GLU A 98 0.46 -3.65 -9.29
C GLU A 98 -0.88 -3.56 -8.52
N ARG A 99 -1.02 -4.32 -7.43
CA ARG A 99 -2.20 -4.22 -6.55
C ARG A 99 -2.28 -2.87 -5.84
N ALA A 100 -1.15 -2.30 -5.43
CA ALA A 100 -1.08 -0.97 -4.84
C ALA A 100 -1.53 0.11 -5.85
N TYR A 101 -1.06 0.00 -7.09
CA TYR A 101 -1.50 0.83 -8.22
C TYR A 101 -3.01 0.74 -8.44
N GLN A 102 -3.57 -0.47 -8.48
CA GLN A 102 -5.02 -0.69 -8.63
C GLN A 102 -5.84 0.00 -7.53
N LYS A 103 -5.40 -0.11 -6.26
CA LYS A 103 -6.05 0.60 -5.14
C LYS A 103 -5.94 2.12 -5.29
N LEU A 104 -4.80 2.64 -5.73
CA LEU A 104 -4.63 4.09 -5.98
C LEU A 104 -5.56 4.59 -7.09
N VAL A 105 -5.66 3.87 -8.21
CA VAL A 105 -6.59 4.20 -9.30
C VAL A 105 -8.05 4.27 -8.81
N ARG A 106 -8.44 3.38 -7.87
CA ARG A 106 -9.79 3.36 -7.30
C ARG A 106 -10.05 4.48 -6.28
N THR A 107 -9.06 4.84 -5.47
CA THR A 107 -9.24 5.71 -4.29
C THR A 107 -8.78 7.15 -4.49
N ALA A 108 -7.96 7.42 -5.50
CA ALA A 108 -7.51 8.78 -5.82
C ALA A 108 -8.69 9.62 -6.34
N THR A 109 -8.84 10.81 -5.77
CA THR A 109 -9.91 11.77 -6.14
C THR A 109 -9.36 13.06 -6.74
N ASP A 110 -8.06 13.29 -6.61
CA ASP A 110 -7.36 14.40 -7.25
C ASP A 110 -7.03 14.04 -8.70
N ARG A 111 -7.61 14.81 -9.63
CA ARG A 111 -7.42 14.61 -11.08
C ARG A 111 -5.98 14.81 -11.53
N SER A 112 -5.25 15.75 -10.92
CA SER A 112 -3.86 16.03 -11.28
C SER A 112 -2.95 14.86 -10.90
N LEU A 113 -3.16 14.32 -9.70
CA LEU A 113 -2.44 13.17 -9.19
C LEU A 113 -2.77 11.89 -9.98
N PHE A 114 -4.02 11.73 -10.41
CA PHE A 114 -4.45 10.59 -11.21
C PHE A 114 -3.67 10.46 -12.53
N LEU A 115 -3.36 11.57 -13.20
CA LEU A 115 -2.55 11.54 -14.42
C LEU A 115 -1.13 11.03 -14.16
N GLY A 116 -0.53 11.44 -13.05
CA GLY A 116 0.78 10.94 -12.61
C GLY A 116 0.74 9.44 -12.30
N ILE A 117 -0.28 8.99 -11.56
CA ILE A 117 -0.49 7.56 -11.24
C ILE A 117 -0.65 6.74 -12.53
N ALA A 118 -1.48 7.21 -13.47
CA ALA A 118 -1.71 6.52 -14.74
C ALA A 118 -0.42 6.38 -15.57
N ARG A 119 0.42 7.43 -15.60
CA ARG A 119 1.74 7.36 -16.24
C ARG A 119 2.61 6.30 -15.59
N VAL A 120 2.71 6.28 -14.26
CA VAL A 120 3.49 5.25 -13.53
C VAL A 120 2.98 3.86 -13.89
N GLY A 121 1.67 3.65 -13.95
CA GLY A 121 1.10 2.37 -14.38
C GLY A 121 1.53 1.96 -15.79
N GLN A 122 1.47 2.89 -16.75
CA GLN A 122 1.88 2.64 -18.14
C GLN A 122 3.37 2.32 -18.27
N ASP A 123 4.24 3.10 -17.62
CA ASP A 123 5.69 2.95 -17.71
C ASP A 123 6.17 1.59 -17.16
N ASN A 124 5.49 1.06 -16.15
CA ASN A 124 5.86 -0.19 -15.47
C ASN A 124 5.03 -1.40 -15.97
N GLY A 125 4.07 -1.19 -16.88
CA GLY A 125 3.21 -2.23 -17.42
C GLY A 125 2.08 -2.71 -16.49
N PHE A 126 1.77 -1.96 -15.42
CA PHE A 126 0.75 -2.34 -14.46
C PHE A 126 -0.65 -2.33 -15.05
N LEU A 127 -1.42 -3.37 -14.75
CA LEU A 127 -2.80 -3.51 -15.18
C LEU A 127 -3.77 -2.91 -14.15
N THR A 128 -4.78 -2.20 -14.63
CA THR A 128 -5.97 -1.91 -13.84
C THR A 128 -6.74 -3.21 -13.53
N GLU A 129 -7.59 -3.22 -12.50
CA GLU A 129 -8.38 -4.41 -12.15
C GLU A 129 -9.21 -4.93 -13.32
N GLY A 130 -9.77 -4.04 -14.15
CA GLY A 130 -10.54 -4.40 -15.33
C GLY A 130 -9.69 -5.07 -16.41
N GLN A 131 -8.44 -4.64 -16.59
CA GLN A 131 -7.51 -5.24 -17.54
C GLN A 131 -7.00 -6.59 -17.05
N ALA A 132 -6.63 -6.70 -15.76
CA ALA A 132 -6.20 -7.96 -15.15
C ALA A 132 -7.28 -9.05 -15.29
N LYS A 133 -8.55 -8.71 -15.03
CA LYS A 133 -9.69 -9.62 -15.20
C LYS A 133 -9.93 -10.07 -16.64
N ALA A 134 -9.55 -9.28 -17.64
CA ALA A 134 -9.75 -9.64 -19.05
C ALA A 134 -8.66 -10.58 -19.60
N MET A 135 -7.54 -10.73 -18.87
CA MET A 135 -6.43 -11.60 -19.25
C MET A 135 -6.53 -13.02 -18.66
N HIS A 136 -7.50 -13.24 -17.75
CA HIS A 136 -7.78 -14.52 -17.08
C HIS A 136 -9.17 -15.04 -17.48
#